data_AF-A0A8J2UIT7-F1
#
_entry.id   AF-A0A8J2UIT7-F1
#
_cell.length_a   1.000
_cell.length_b   1.000
_cell.length_c   1.000
_cell.angle_alpha   90.00
_cell.angle_beta   90.00
_cell.angle_gamma   90.00
#
_symmetry.space_group_name_H-M   'P 1'
#
loop_
_entity.id
_entity.type
_entity.pdbx_description
1 polymer ?
#
loop_
_entity_poly.entity_id
_entity_poly.type
_entity_poly.pdbx_seq_one_letter_code
_entity_poly.pdbx_strand_id
1 'polypeptide(L)' 'MITSYSFTLIKRYTKLFGLEKYPNVVMVRDSAQQLETYLKVPGIPYLAYYDRQRRLQKVILGEVDLGTLRELVAN' A
#
# COMPACT_ATOMS: atom_id res chain seq x y z
N MET A 1 -3.07 -0.31 1.98
CA MET A 1 -1.75 0.07 2.52
C MET A 1 -1.40 -0.89 3.64
N ILE A 2 -0.14 -1.28 3.74
CA ILE A 2 0.33 -2.28 4.70
C ILE A 2 1.51 -1.70 5.46
N THR A 3 1.59 -1.94 6.78
CA THR A 3 2.65 -1.41 7.64
C THR A 3 2.88 -2.29 8.87
N SER A 4 4.08 -2.30 9.44
CA SER A 4 4.40 -3.03 10.68
C SER A 4 4.00 -2.27 11.96
N TYR A 5 3.58 -1.00 11.85
CA TYR A 5 3.21 -0.17 13.00
C TYR A 5 2.04 -0.73 13.82
N SER A 6 1.93 -0.30 15.08
CA SER A 6 0.88 -0.74 15.99
C SER A 6 -0.51 -0.30 15.52
N PHE A 7 -1.54 -1.07 15.92
CA PHE A 7 -2.93 -0.76 15.56
C PHE A 7 -3.36 0.65 16.02
N THR A 8 -2.89 1.10 17.18
CA THR A 8 -3.14 2.46 17.69
C THR A 8 -2.60 3.54 16.75
N LEU A 9 -1.39 3.37 16.23
CA LEU A 9 -0.79 4.31 15.28
C LEU A 9 -1.52 4.29 13.94
N ILE A 10 -1.90 3.11 13.45
CA ILE A 10 -2.70 2.97 12.22
C ILE A 10 -4.03 3.73 12.39
N LYS A 11 -4.76 3.51 13.50
CA LYS A 11 -6.04 4.18 13.76
C LYS A 11 -5.88 5.71 13.84
N ARG A 12 -4.81 6.20 14.48
CA ARG A 12 -4.50 7.63 14.54
C ARG A 12 -4.21 8.20 13.16
N TYR A 13 -3.42 7.50 12.34
CA TYR A 13 -3.10 7.90 10.97
C TYR A 13 -4.36 7.95 10.10
N THR A 14 -5.18 6.90 10.11
CA THR A 14 -6.47 6.84 9.39
C THR A 14 -7.33 8.06 9.72
N LYS A 15 -7.53 8.35 11.01
CA LYS A 15 -8.34 9.50 11.46
C LYS A 15 -7.73 10.85 11.08
N LEU A 16 -6.41 11.00 11.21
CA LEU A 16 -5.70 12.26 10.91
C LEU A 16 -5.87 12.65 9.44
N PHE A 17 -5.80 11.68 8.52
CA PHE A 17 -5.92 11.91 7.09
C PHE A 17 -7.34 11.66 6.55
N GLY A 18 -8.32 11.39 7.42
CA GLY A 18 -9.72 11.15 7.05
C GLY A 18 -9.92 9.96 6.12
N LEU A 19 -9.07 8.94 6.23
CA LEU A 19 -9.08 7.78 5.33
C LEU A 19 -10.34 6.92 5.52
N GLU A 20 -11.00 7.01 6.68
CA GLU A 20 -12.27 6.32 6.94
C GLU A 20 -13.41 6.69 5.97
N LYS A 21 -13.29 7.82 5.26
CA LYS A 21 -14.26 8.27 4.26
C LYS A 21 -14.17 7.50 2.94
N TYR A 22 -13.09 6.75 2.72
CA TYR A 22 -12.80 6.05 1.47
C TYR A 22 -12.88 4.53 1.69
N PRO A 23 -14.02 3.88 1.37
CA PRO A 23 -14.24 2.46 1.67
C PRO A 23 -13.30 1.52 0.86
N ASN A 24 -12.70 2.03 -0.21
CA ASN A 24 -11.72 1.34 -1.04
C ASN A 24 -10.27 1.46 -0.53
N VAL A 25 -10.03 2.20 0.56
CA VAL A 25 -8.71 2.34 1.18
C VAL A 25 -8.66 1.54 2.47
N VAL A 26 -7.93 0.43 2.46
CA VAL A 26 -7.77 -0.45 3.63
C VAL A 26 -6.35 -0.35 4.17
N MET A 27 -6.21 -0.11 5.48
CA MET A 27 -4.96 -0.16 6.22
C MET A 27 -4.81 -1.52 6.90
N VAL A 28 -3.69 -2.20 6.72
CA VAL A 28 -3.42 -3.52 7.29
C VAL A 28 -2.11 -3.50 8.08
N ARG A 29 -2.09 -4.18 9.22
CA ARG A 29 -0.86 -4.40 10.00
C ARG A 29 -0.18 -5.68 9.54
N ASP A 30 1.07 -5.58 9.12
CA ASP A 30 1.95 -6.73 8.89
C ASP A 30 2.70 -7.07 10.17
N SER A 31 2.08 -7.86 11.05
CA SER A 31 2.62 -8.19 12.37
C SER A 31 3.72 -9.27 12.35
N ALA A 32 3.83 -10.02 11.26
CA ALA A 32 4.76 -11.16 11.14
C ALA A 32 5.74 -11.00 9.97
N GLN A 33 5.93 -9.76 9.48
CA GLN A 33 6.82 -9.45 8.36
C GLN A 33 6.52 -10.32 7.13
N GLN A 34 5.24 -10.62 6.89
CA GLN A 34 4.80 -11.47 5.80
C GLN A 34 5.08 -10.83 4.43
N LEU A 35 5.08 -9.50 4.35
CA LEU A 35 5.48 -8.81 3.12
C LEU A 35 6.94 -9.10 2.74
N GLU A 36 7.84 -9.03 3.72
CA GLU A 36 9.25 -9.27 3.49
C GLU A 36 9.52 -10.77 3.26
N THR A 37 8.95 -11.63 4.12
CA THR A 37 9.27 -13.05 4.12
C THR A 37 8.58 -13.84 3.01
N TYR A 38 7.32 -13.54 2.72
CA TYR A 38 6.52 -14.28 1.73
C TYR A 38 6.55 -13.63 0.35
N LEU A 39 6.32 -12.32 0.29
CA LEU A 39 6.30 -11.59 -0.99
C LEU A 39 7.69 -11.11 -1.43
N LYS A 40 8.73 -11.28 -0.58
CA LYS A 40 10.11 -10.88 -0.87
C LYS A 40 10.20 -9.45 -1.37
N VAL A 41 9.44 -8.55 -0.74
CA VAL A 41 9.42 -7.14 -1.09
C VAL A 41 10.84 -6.57 -0.99
N PRO A 42 11.44 -6.05 -2.08
CA PRO A 42 12.87 -5.73 -2.12
C PRO A 42 13.25 -4.45 -1.38
N GLY A 43 12.29 -3.69 -0.88
CA GLY A 43 12.51 -2.48 -0.08
C GLY A 43 11.22 -1.73 0.17
N ILE A 44 11.27 -0.74 1.06
CA ILE A 44 10.15 0.17 1.38
C ILE A 44 10.60 1.63 1.20
N PRO A 45 9.73 2.54 0.72
CA PRO A 45 8.33 2.33 0.32
C PRO A 45 8.19 1.50 -0.98
N TYR A 46 7.10 0.73 -1.04
CA TYR A 46 6.80 -0.23 -2.12
C TYR A 46 5.37 -0.05 -2.60
N LEU A 47 5.18 0.02 -3.92
CA LEU A 47 3.88 0.02 -4.56
C LEU A 47 3.79 -1.13 -5.57
N ALA A 48 2.78 -1.98 -5.43
CA ALA A 48 2.41 -2.97 -6.45
C ALA A 48 1.03 -2.66 -7.01
N TYR A 49 0.94 -2.64 -8.34
CA TYR A 49 -0.29 -2.46 -9.09
C TYR A 49 -0.70 -3.80 -9.70
N TYR A 50 -1.96 -4.17 -9.47
CA TYR A 50 -2.55 -5.42 -9.96
C TYR A 50 -3.77 -5.10 -10.81
N ASP A 51 -4.04 -5.93 -11.81
CA ASP A 51 -5.27 -5.83 -12.59
C ASP A 51 -6.47 -6.46 -11.86
N ARG A 52 -7.65 -6.41 -12.49
CA ARG A 52 -8.88 -6.99 -11.94
C ARG A 52 -8.81 -8.51 -11.74
N GLN A 53 -7.94 -9.19 -12.48
CA GLN A 53 -7.66 -10.62 -12.37
C GLN A 53 -6.58 -10.93 -11.32
N ARG A 54 -6.16 -9.93 -10.53
CA ARG A 54 -5.12 -10.01 -9.49
C ARG A 54 -3.74 -10.37 -10.03
N ARG A 55 -3.47 -10.11 -11.31
CA ARG A 55 -2.15 -10.29 -11.91
C ARG A 55 -1.31 -9.04 -11.69
N LEU A 56 -0.08 -9.22 -11.22
CA LEU A 56 0.86 -8.12 -10.99
C LEU A 56 1.21 -7.46 -12.33
N GLN A 57 0.92 -6.17 -12.45
CA GLN A 57 1.20 -5.39 -13.66
C GLN A 57 2.49 -4.57 -13.51
N LYS A 58 2.69 -3.95 -12.35
CA LYS A 58 3.84 -3.07 -12.11
C LYS A 58 4.23 -3.01 -10.65
N VAL A 59 5.53 -2.86 -10.40
CA VAL A 59 6.13 -2.63 -9.09
C VAL A 59 6.93 -1.33 -9.15
N ILE A 60 6.81 -0.50 -8.13
CA ILE A 60 7.62 0.70 -7.94
C ILE A 60 8.24 0.65 -6.55
N LEU A 61 9.55 0.88 -6.50
CA LEU A 61 10.32 1.05 -5.28
C LEU A 61 10.64 2.52 -5.08
N GLY A 62 10.49 2.98 -3.84
CA GLY A 62 10.71 4.38 -3.48
C GLY A 62 9.44 5.22 -3.57
N GLU A 63 9.65 6.53 -3.57
CA GLU A 63 8.55 7.50 -3.56
C GLU A 63 7.81 7.50 -4.91
N VAL A 64 6.49 7.66 -4.84
CA VAL A 64 5.62 7.71 -6.02
C VAL A 64 4.82 8.99 -5.96
N ASP A 65 4.98 9.83 -6.98
CA ASP A 65 4.19 11.06 -7.11
C ASP A 65 2.82 10.81 -7.75
N LEU A 66 1.95 11.83 -7.69
CA LEU A 66 0.60 11.75 -8.25
C LEU A 66 0.58 11.61 -9.78
N GLY A 67 1.60 12.11 -10.48
CA GLY A 67 1.70 11.98 -11.95
C GLY A 67 1.87 10.52 -12.34
N THR A 68 2.82 9.86 -11.71
CA THR A 68 3.11 8.44 -11.85
C THR A 68 1.89 7.58 -11.52
N LEU A 69 1.16 7.90 -10.45
CA LEU A 69 -0.07 7.19 -10.08
C LEU A 69 -1.17 7.35 -11.14
N ARG A 70 -1.33 8.55 -11.72
CA ARG A 70 -2.33 8.79 -12.78
C ARG A 70 -2.04 7.97 -14.02
N GLU A 71 -0.77 7.91 -14.44
CA GLU A 71 -0.35 7.09 -15.58
C GLU A 71 -0.59 5.60 -15.35
N LEU A 72 -0.39 5.10 -14.12
CA LEU A 72 -0.64 3.69 -13.78
C LEU A 72 -2.12 3.30 -13.91
N VAL A 73 -3.03 4.18 -13.52
CA VAL A 73 -4.47 3.89 -13.46
C VAL A 73 -5.20 4.25 -14.76
N ALA A 74 -4.61 5.11 -15.59
CA ALA A 74 -5.18 5.50 -16.89
C ALA A 74 -5.05 4.42 -17.98
N ASN A 75 -4.21 3.40 -17.75
CA ASN A 75 -4.03 2.23 -18.61
C ASN A 75 -4.85 1.03 -18.10
#